data_AF-A0A4Q3Z9D5-F1
#
_entry.id   AF-A0A4Q3Z9D5-F1
#
_cell.length_a   1.000
_cell.length_b   1.000
_cell.length_c   1.000
_cell.angle_alpha   90.00
_cell.angle_beta   90.00
_cell.angle_gamma   90.00
#
_symmetry.space_group_name_H-M   'P 1'
#
loop_
_entity.id
_entity.type
_entity.pdbx_description
1 polymer ?
#
loop_
_entity_poly.entity_id
_entity_poly.type
_entity_poly.pdbx_seq_one_letter_code
_entity_poly.pdbx_strand_id
1 'polypeptide(L)'
;MKREEVLLIRLFLLAISIASFSTGAFAQGVTAERRAQFVEIMSDHDCRFHNSQPSQALVDDLFAAGYDRDEIKAIGQDLIQSGDGEVSGQFLVAKTGPCAS
;
A
#
# COMPACT_ATOMS: atom_id res chain seq x y z
N MET A 1 -6.79 60.81 17.12
CA MET A 1 -5.95 59.91 16.28
C MET A 1 -6.13 58.52 16.88
N LYS A 2 -7.00 57.59 16.44
CA LYS A 2 -7.36 57.03 15.11
C LYS A 2 -6.18 56.41 14.35
N ARG A 3 -6.07 55.07 14.44
CA ARG A 3 -5.69 54.04 13.44
C ARG A 3 -5.22 52.76 14.16
N GLU A 4 -6.11 51.92 14.67
CA GLU A 4 -6.66 50.71 13.99
C GLU A 4 -6.45 50.62 12.47
N GLU A 5 -6.32 49.39 11.96
CA GLU A 5 -6.29 49.00 10.53
C GLU A 5 -4.91 49.18 9.85
N VAL A 6 -4.32 48.27 9.07
CA VAL A 6 -4.83 47.11 8.33
C VAL A 6 -3.62 46.41 7.67
N LEU A 7 -3.73 45.11 7.45
CA LEU A 7 -3.06 44.28 6.42
C LEU A 7 -1.65 44.66 5.96
N LEU A 8 -0.71 43.75 6.22
CA LEU A 8 0.24 43.26 5.21
C LEU A 8 0.59 41.83 5.66
N ILE A 9 -0.25 40.83 5.36
CA ILE A 9 -0.23 40.07 4.10
C ILE A 9 1.21 39.83 3.62
N ARG A 10 1.53 38.53 3.53
CA ARG A 10 2.70 37.89 2.90
C ARG A 10 3.90 37.70 3.81
N LEU A 11 3.92 36.55 4.51
CA LEU A 11 4.78 35.47 4.06
C LEU A 11 4.35 34.15 4.72
N PHE A 12 3.58 33.40 3.94
CA PHE A 12 3.52 31.94 4.01
C PHE A 12 4.96 31.41 3.97
N LEU A 13 5.49 30.91 5.09
CA LEU A 13 6.62 29.99 5.07
C LEU A 13 6.32 28.82 6.00
N LEU A 14 5.61 27.89 5.38
CA LEU A 14 5.34 26.52 5.76
C LEU A 14 6.67 25.80 6.02
N ALA A 15 7.13 25.78 7.27
CA ALA A 15 8.24 24.93 7.69
C ALA A 15 7.70 23.51 7.94
N ILE A 16 7.47 22.75 6.87
CA ILE A 16 7.27 21.31 6.94
C ILE A 16 8.60 20.71 7.39
N SER A 17 8.70 20.35 8.67
CA SER A 17 9.74 19.47 9.17
C SER A 17 9.59 18.13 8.48
N ILE A 18 10.36 17.92 7.42
CA ILE A 18 10.53 16.61 6.79
C ILE A 18 11.14 15.71 7.86
N ALA A 19 10.33 14.79 8.39
CA ALA A 19 10.79 13.73 9.26
C ALA A 19 11.79 12.90 8.46
N SER A 20 13.07 12.99 8.84
CA SER A 20 14.12 12.09 8.37
C SER A 20 13.85 10.70 8.96
N PHE A 21 12.97 9.93 8.31
CA PHE A 21 12.92 8.49 8.51
C PHE A 21 14.06 7.86 7.72
N SER A 22 15.23 7.82 8.35
CA SER A 22 16.31 6.93 7.97
C SER A 22 15.90 5.50 8.34
N THR A 23 15.05 4.86 7.54
CA THR A 23 14.78 3.43 7.71
C THR A 23 15.87 2.65 7.00
N GLY A 24 16.68 1.98 7.80
CA GLY A 24 17.81 1.16 7.39
C GLY A 24 17.44 0.07 6.38
N ALA A 25 18.47 -0.40 5.68
CA ALA A 25 18.42 -1.52 4.77
C ALA A 25 17.66 -2.71 5.39
N PHE A 26 16.46 -2.98 4.88
CA PHE A 26 15.62 -4.07 5.36
C PHE A 26 16.12 -5.40 4.78
N ALA A 27 16.47 -6.33 5.67
CA ALA A 27 16.30 -7.74 5.36
C ALA A 27 14.83 -7.93 4.92
N GLN A 28 14.63 -8.41 3.69
CA GLN A 28 13.37 -8.36 2.95
C GLN A 28 12.31 -9.32 3.54
N GLY A 29 11.76 -8.96 4.70
CA GLY A 29 10.52 -9.51 5.22
C GLY A 29 9.34 -8.70 4.69
N VAL A 30 8.20 -9.36 4.52
CA VAL A 30 6.92 -8.69 4.24
C VAL A 30 6.63 -7.72 5.39
N THR A 31 6.67 -6.42 5.13
CA THR A 31 6.29 -5.43 6.15
C THR A 31 4.78 -5.29 6.20
N ALA A 32 4.25 -4.85 7.35
CA ALA A 32 2.82 -4.64 7.52
C ALA A 32 2.29 -3.57 6.55
N GLU A 33 3.07 -2.53 6.27
CA GLU A 33 2.71 -1.45 5.34
C GLU A 33 2.64 -1.97 3.90
N ARG A 34 3.65 -2.76 3.47
CA ARG A 34 3.67 -3.37 2.14
C ARG A 34 2.55 -4.38 1.97
N ARG A 35 2.24 -5.13 3.02
CA ARG A 35 1.10 -6.04 3.02
C ARG A 35 -0.23 -5.30 2.92
N ALA A 36 -0.43 -4.23 3.69
CA ALA A 36 -1.65 -3.44 3.66
C ALA A 36 -1.87 -2.79 2.29
N GLN A 37 -0.82 -2.19 1.70
CA GLN A 37 -0.88 -1.62 0.36
C GLN A 37 -1.18 -2.69 -0.71
N PHE A 38 -0.64 -3.90 -0.58
CA PHE A 38 -0.93 -5.00 -1.49
C PHE A 38 -2.41 -5.40 -1.45
N VAL A 39 -2.99 -5.48 -0.24
CA VAL A 39 -4.43 -5.79 -0.06
C VAL A 39 -5.31 -4.66 -0.59
N GLU A 40 -4.90 -3.40 -0.42
CA GLU A 40 -5.60 -2.25 -1.01
C GLU A 40 -5.68 -2.38 -2.53
N ILE A 41 -4.56 -2.65 -3.20
CA ILE A 41 -4.53 -2.88 -4.65
C ILE A 41 -5.41 -4.08 -5.02
N MET A 42 -5.34 -5.19 -4.28
CA MET A 42 -6.24 -6.32 -4.55
C MET A 42 -7.72 -5.95 -4.45
N SER A 43 -8.10 -5.01 -3.57
CA SER A 43 -9.50 -4.61 -3.38
C SER A 43 -10.09 -3.91 -4.59
N ASP A 44 -9.27 -3.20 -5.37
CA ASP A 44 -9.65 -2.63 -6.66
C ASP A 44 -9.82 -3.69 -7.77
N HIS A 45 -9.37 -4.93 -7.51
CA HIS A 45 -9.40 -6.07 -8.43
C HIS A 45 -10.14 -7.27 -7.83
N ASP A 46 -11.34 -7.04 -7.31
CA ASP A 46 -12.25 -8.05 -6.75
C ASP A 46 -11.67 -8.86 -5.57
N CYS A 47 -10.66 -8.33 -4.87
CA CYS A 47 -9.97 -9.00 -3.75
C CYS A 47 -9.32 -10.34 -4.12
N ARG A 48 -9.01 -10.55 -5.41
CA ARG A 48 -8.53 -11.84 -5.93
C ARG A 48 -7.32 -11.69 -6.82
N PHE A 49 -6.35 -12.57 -6.64
CA PHE A 49 -5.16 -12.67 -7.48
C PHE A 49 -5.11 -14.06 -8.11
N HIS A 50 -5.09 -14.14 -9.45
CA HIS A 50 -5.00 -15.43 -10.14
C HIS A 50 -3.56 -15.93 -10.18
N ASN A 51 -3.29 -17.09 -9.58
CA ASN A 51 -1.93 -17.56 -9.29
C ASN A 51 -1.08 -17.85 -10.53
N SER A 52 -1.69 -18.36 -11.61
CA SER A 52 -0.99 -18.74 -12.85
C SER A 52 -1.18 -17.77 -14.02
N GLN A 53 -2.20 -16.91 -13.97
CA GLN A 53 -2.61 -16.02 -15.06
C GLN A 53 -3.18 -14.73 -14.45
N PRO A 54 -2.38 -13.96 -13.70
CA PRO A 54 -2.87 -12.74 -13.08
C PRO A 54 -3.33 -11.75 -14.16
N SER A 55 -4.36 -10.97 -13.85
CA SER A 55 -4.83 -9.89 -14.71
C SER A 55 -3.66 -8.93 -14.99
N GLN A 56 -3.50 -8.51 -16.25
CA GLN A 56 -2.46 -7.56 -16.61
C GLN A 56 -2.63 -6.23 -15.85
N ALA A 57 -3.87 -5.76 -15.65
CA ALA A 57 -4.13 -4.53 -14.92
C ALA A 57 -3.66 -4.61 -13.46
N LEU A 58 -3.98 -5.71 -12.77
CA LEU A 58 -3.52 -5.94 -11.40
C LEU A 58 -1.99 -6.00 -11.32
N VAL A 59 -1.36 -6.66 -12.29
CA VAL A 59 0.11 -6.76 -12.37
C VAL A 59 0.74 -5.40 -12.62
N ASP A 60 0.16 -4.59 -13.50
CA ASP A 60 0.65 -3.24 -13.80
C ASP A 60 0.53 -2.33 -12.58
N ASP A 61 -0.57 -2.39 -11.83
CA ASP A 61 -0.75 -1.61 -10.60
C ASP A 61 0.25 -2.02 -9.51
N LEU A 62 0.50 -3.32 -9.35
CA LEU A 62 1.52 -3.84 -8.44
C LEU A 62 2.93 -3.38 -8.85
N PHE A 63 3.28 -3.45 -10.13
CA PHE A 63 4.58 -2.96 -10.59
C PHE A 63 4.70 -1.44 -10.49
N ALA A 64 3.64 -0.69 -10.73
CA ALA A 64 3.60 0.76 -10.54
C ALA A 64 3.76 1.15 -9.07
N ALA A 65 3.25 0.33 -8.15
CA ALA A 65 3.47 0.44 -6.71
C ALA A 65 4.82 -0.11 -6.23
N GLY A 66 5.70 -0.50 -7.15
CA GLY A 66 7.09 -0.90 -6.89
C GLY A 66 7.26 -2.32 -6.35
N TYR A 67 6.23 -3.16 -6.41
CA TYR A 67 6.38 -4.58 -6.06
C TYR A 67 7.18 -5.33 -7.11
N ASP A 68 8.03 -6.24 -6.71
CA ASP A 68 8.59 -7.25 -7.60
C ASP A 68 7.87 -8.60 -7.46
N ARG A 69 8.22 -9.55 -8.33
CA ARG A 69 7.57 -10.88 -8.33
C ARG A 69 7.83 -11.68 -7.06
N ASP A 70 9.00 -11.53 -6.46
CA ASP A 70 9.37 -12.26 -5.25
C ASP A 70 8.65 -11.69 -4.03
N GLU A 71 8.51 -10.36 -3.95
CA GLU A 71 7.72 -9.68 -2.93
C GLU A 71 6.22 -10.04 -3.04
N ILE A 72 5.63 -10.02 -4.24
CA ILE A 72 4.23 -10.44 -4.46
C ILE A 72 4.02 -11.86 -3.95
N LYS A 73 4.94 -12.78 -4.27
CA LYS A 73 4.87 -14.16 -3.82
C LYS A 73 5.01 -14.26 -2.31
N ALA A 74 5.95 -13.54 -1.71
CA ALA A 74 6.16 -13.52 -0.27
C ALA A 74 4.92 -13.00 0.48
N ILE A 75 4.32 -11.91 0.01
CA ILE A 75 3.09 -11.35 0.60
C ILE A 75 1.91 -12.30 0.44
N GLY A 76 1.74 -12.90 -0.74
CA GLY A 76 0.70 -13.90 -0.95
C GLY A 76 0.81 -15.10 0.00
N GLN A 77 2.04 -15.58 0.25
CA GLN A 77 2.32 -16.63 1.22
C GLN A 77 2.04 -16.18 2.66
N ASP A 78 2.44 -14.97 3.02
CA ASP A 78 2.19 -14.38 4.34
C ASP A 78 0.69 -14.25 4.64
N LEU A 79 -0.11 -13.79 3.66
CA LEU A 79 -1.58 -13.73 3.77
C LEU A 79 -2.18 -15.12 4.06
N ILE A 80 -1.73 -16.16 3.37
CA ILE A 80 -2.22 -17.53 3.59
C ILE A 80 -1.81 -18.05 4.97
N GLN A 81 -0.56 -17.84 5.38
CA GLN A 81 -0.02 -18.35 6.64
C GLN A 81 -0.64 -17.67 7.87
N SER A 82 -0.97 -16.39 7.75
CA SER A 82 -1.63 -15.61 8.81
C SER A 82 -3.14 -15.85 8.89
N GLY A 83 -3.76 -16.46 7.87
CA GLY A 83 -5.21 -16.68 7.79
C GLY A 83 -6.01 -15.52 7.20
N ASP A 84 -5.34 -14.41 6.88
CA ASP A 84 -5.92 -13.22 6.24
C ASP A 84 -6.10 -13.37 4.71
N GLY A 85 -5.71 -14.51 4.16
CA GLY A 85 -5.99 -14.92 2.80
C GLY A 85 -6.22 -16.43 2.68
N GLU A 86 -6.80 -16.85 1.58
CA GLU A 86 -6.99 -18.27 1.25
C GLU A 86 -6.76 -18.56 -0.22
N VAL A 87 -6.51 -19.83 -0.52
CA VAL A 87 -6.50 -20.31 -1.90
C VAL A 87 -7.87 -20.89 -2.22
N SER A 88 -8.57 -20.26 -3.16
CA SER A 88 -9.87 -20.73 -3.67
C SER A 88 -9.74 -21.04 -5.16
N GLY A 89 -9.56 -22.32 -5.47
CA GLY A 89 -9.27 -22.78 -6.82
C GLY A 89 -7.94 -22.22 -7.33
N GLN A 90 -7.99 -21.43 -8.41
CA GLN A 90 -6.79 -20.82 -9.02
C GLN A 90 -6.45 -19.43 -8.45
N PHE A 91 -7.19 -18.96 -7.44
CA PHE A 91 -7.05 -17.62 -6.88
C PHE A 91 -6.48 -17.65 -5.48
N LEU A 92 -5.60 -16.71 -5.18
CA LEU A 92 -5.42 -16.16 -3.85
C LEU A 92 -6.55 -15.15 -3.61
N VAL A 93 -7.27 -15.29 -2.50
CA VAL A 93 -8.36 -14.37 -2.09
C VAL A 93 -7.94 -13.71 -0.78
N ALA A 94 -7.91 -12.38 -0.76
CA ALA A 94 -7.69 -11.63 0.47
C ALA A 94 -9.00 -11.56 1.29
N LYS A 95 -8.90 -11.70 2.62
CA LYS A 95 -10.04 -11.71 3.55
C LYS A 95 -9.89 -10.68 4.68
N THR A 96 -9.04 -9.69 4.46
CA THR A 96 -8.63 -8.70 5.47
C THR A 96 -8.71 -7.29 4.92
N GLY A 97 -8.68 -6.29 5.79
CA GLY A 97 -8.76 -4.88 5.41
C GLY A 97 -10.01 -4.57 4.56
N PRO A 98 -9.87 -3.88 3.42
CA PRO A 98 -11.01 -3.59 2.53
C PRO A 98 -11.63 -4.85 1.90
N CYS A 99 -10.94 -5.99 1.95
CA CYS A 99 -11.41 -7.29 1.48
C CYS A 99 -12.04 -8.15 2.59
N ALA A 100 -12.23 -7.61 3.79
CA ALA A 100 -12.95 -8.29 4.85
C ALA A 100 -14.47 -8.27 4.58
N SER A 101 -15.05 -9.47 4.41
CA SER A 101 -16.49 -9.68 4.17
C SER A 101 -17.09 -10.62 5.20
#